data_AF-A0A0Q7DWE9-F1
#
_entry.id   AF-A0A0Q7DWE9-F1
#
_cell.length_a   1.000
_cell.length_b   1.000
_cell.length_c   1.000
_cell.angle_alpha   90.00
_cell.angle_beta   90.00
_cell.angle_gamma   90.00
#
_symmetry.space_group_name_H-M   'P 1'
#
loop_
_entity.id
_entity.type
_entity.pdbx_description
1 polymer ?
#
loop_
_entity_poly.entity_id
_entity_poly.type
_entity_poly.pdbx_seq_one_letter_code
_entity_poly.pdbx_strand_id
1 'polypeptide(L)'
;MHTRLAGFLRCSVVALVTIGAAFVSRGEAGASDTALRERLSTERRQVERDYAAQERECGQRFLVTACVDAAKAQRRDALKRLSTREAALDDAERTRRAAARQQHIDAKLERQMRDREERASAPLIPFDAASAAIRTPAARTPPRTPTSTPPIDEAQRRADEQRSRTEYETRQRQVEARQQAAAQRQAQRAGSRKPPAAPLPPIEGASAP
;
A
#
# COMPACT_ATOMS: atom_id res chain seq x y z
N MET A 1 -1.33 65.46 7.11
CA MET A 1 -1.55 66.03 8.47
C MET A 1 -2.54 65.12 9.17
N HIS A 2 -2.11 64.02 9.79
CA HIS A 2 -1.58 63.90 11.17
C HIS A 2 -2.55 64.38 12.25
N THR A 3 -3.24 63.41 12.87
CA THR A 3 -3.49 63.26 14.32
C THR A 3 -4.05 61.83 14.51
N ARG A 4 -3.36 60.85 15.13
CA ARG A 4 -3.07 60.64 16.58
C ARG A 4 -4.39 60.41 17.37
N LEU A 5 -4.55 59.48 18.32
CA LEU A 5 -3.73 58.50 19.02
C LEU A 5 -4.67 57.71 19.98
N ALA A 6 -4.16 56.61 20.57
CA ALA A 6 -4.58 55.95 21.81
C ALA A 6 -5.78 54.99 21.73
N GLY A 7 -5.80 53.83 22.38
CA GLY A 7 -4.93 53.24 23.41
C GLY A 7 -5.67 52.08 24.09
N PHE A 8 -5.00 51.39 25.02
CA PHE A 8 -5.42 50.22 25.83
C PHE A 8 -5.24 48.87 25.11
N LEU A 9 -4.17 48.09 25.31
CA LEU A 9 -3.50 47.65 26.55
C LEU A 9 -4.48 47.06 27.58
N ARG A 10 -4.73 45.76 27.48
CA ARG A 10 -5.06 44.90 28.63
C ARG A 10 -4.28 43.60 28.56
N CYS A 11 -3.28 43.50 29.43
CA CYS A 11 -2.75 42.25 29.96
C CYS A 11 -3.89 41.46 30.64
N SER A 12 -3.95 40.15 30.42
CA SER A 12 -4.25 39.18 31.48
C SER A 12 -3.79 37.80 31.06
N VAL A 13 -2.76 37.34 31.78
CA VAL A 13 -2.26 35.97 31.83
C VAL A 13 -3.25 35.13 32.64
N VAL A 14 -3.74 34.02 32.08
CA VAL A 14 -4.10 32.83 32.88
C VAL A 14 -3.63 31.60 32.12
N ALA A 15 -2.49 31.07 32.56
CA ALA A 15 -2.09 29.68 32.43
C ALA A 15 -2.95 28.80 33.36
N LEU A 16 -2.90 27.47 33.15
CA LEU A 16 -3.70 26.37 33.73
C LEU A 16 -4.94 26.05 32.88
N VAL A 17 -5.09 24.87 32.27
CA VAL A 17 -4.86 23.53 32.83
C VAL A 17 -4.45 22.55 31.72
N THR A 18 -3.23 22.05 31.80
CA THR A 18 -2.81 20.80 31.14
C THR A 18 -3.23 19.63 32.02
N ILE A 19 -4.40 19.05 31.75
CA ILE A 19 -4.77 17.71 32.21
C ILE A 19 -4.86 16.82 30.98
N GLY A 20 -4.10 15.73 31.03
CA GLY A 20 -3.91 14.79 29.95
C GLY A 20 -5.22 14.18 29.46
N ALA A 21 -5.42 14.30 28.16
CA ALA A 21 -5.99 13.24 27.37
C ALA A 21 -5.01 12.98 26.23
N ALA A 22 -3.99 12.16 26.49
CA ALA A 22 -3.33 11.41 25.44
C ALA A 22 -4.30 10.31 24.95
N PHE A 23 -5.48 10.72 24.49
CA PHE A 23 -6.30 9.89 23.64
C PHE A 23 -5.60 9.91 22.29
N VAL A 24 -4.83 8.86 22.02
CA VAL A 24 -4.26 8.62 20.70
C VAL A 24 -5.43 8.49 19.73
N SER A 25 -5.80 9.60 19.09
CA SER A 25 -6.75 9.68 17.99
C SER A 25 -6.17 8.95 16.77
N ARG A 26 -6.10 7.62 16.83
CA ARG A 26 -5.61 6.77 15.73
C ARG A 26 -6.57 6.74 14.53
N GLY A 27 -7.82 7.22 14.71
CA GLY A 27 -8.84 7.31 13.65
C GLY A 27 -8.88 8.64 12.89
N GLU A 28 -8.36 9.73 13.49
CA GLU A 28 -8.47 11.07 12.90
C GLU A 28 -7.49 11.25 11.73
N ALA A 29 -6.29 10.65 11.83
CA ALA A 29 -5.29 10.71 10.78
C ALA A 29 -5.71 10.04 9.46
N GLY A 30 -6.60 9.03 9.51
CA GLY A 30 -7.15 8.38 8.32
C GLY A 30 -8.27 9.20 7.68
N ALA A 31 -9.17 9.74 8.50
CA ALA A 31 -10.27 10.60 8.04
C ALA A 31 -9.76 11.96 7.52
N SER A 32 -8.67 12.49 8.09
CA SER A 32 -8.04 13.72 7.61
C SER A 32 -7.33 13.53 6.28
N ASP A 33 -6.72 12.36 6.05
CA ASP A 33 -6.01 12.02 4.81
C ASP A 33 -7.00 11.90 3.64
N THR A 34 -8.12 11.22 3.84
CA THR A 34 -9.18 11.11 2.83
C THR A 34 -9.80 12.47 2.50
N ALA A 35 -10.06 13.32 3.50
CA ALA A 35 -10.54 14.69 3.28
C ALA A 35 -9.54 15.54 2.49
N LEU A 36 -8.24 15.38 2.75
CA LEU A 36 -7.19 16.10 2.02
C LEU A 36 -7.07 15.62 0.57
N ARG A 37 -7.18 14.31 0.33
CA ARG A 37 -7.22 13.74 -1.03
C ARG A 37 -8.42 14.24 -1.82
N GLU A 38 -9.60 14.36 -1.20
CA GLU A 38 -10.80 14.91 -1.87
C GLU A 38 -10.64 16.40 -2.21
N ARG A 39 -9.98 17.18 -1.32
CA ARG A 39 -9.62 18.57 -1.61
C ARG A 39 -8.70 18.67 -2.82
N LEU A 40 -7.63 17.87 -2.88
CA LEU A 40 -6.70 17.85 -4.03
C LEU A 40 -7.40 17.42 -5.34
N SER A 41 -8.29 16.43 -5.28
CA SER A 41 -9.15 16.04 -6.41
C SER A 41 -10.01 17.21 -6.91
N THR A 42 -10.61 17.95 -5.97
CA THR A 42 -11.42 19.13 -6.29
C THR A 42 -10.59 20.26 -6.89
N GLU A 43 -9.39 20.53 -6.36
CA GLU A 43 -8.44 21.49 -6.92
C GLU A 43 -8.01 21.11 -8.35
N ARG A 44 -7.75 19.82 -8.61
CA ARG A 44 -7.44 19.34 -9.97
C ARG A 44 -8.58 19.60 -10.94
N ARG A 45 -9.82 19.25 -10.54
CA ARG A 45 -11.01 19.53 -11.36
C ARG A 45 -11.18 21.02 -11.62
N GLN A 46 -10.84 21.88 -10.66
CA GLN A 46 -10.86 23.32 -10.84
C GLN A 46 -9.84 23.79 -11.88
N VAL A 47 -8.58 23.35 -11.78
CA VAL A 47 -7.54 23.69 -12.77
C VAL A 47 -7.94 23.28 -14.19
N GLU A 48 -8.56 22.12 -14.35
CA GLU A 48 -9.05 21.66 -15.66
C GLU A 48 -10.21 22.52 -16.18
N ARG A 49 -11.15 22.91 -15.31
CA ARG A 49 -12.25 23.83 -15.68
C ARG A 49 -11.72 25.20 -16.10
N ASP A 50 -10.74 25.73 -15.36
CA ASP A 50 -10.14 27.03 -15.63
C ASP A 50 -9.40 27.01 -16.97
N TYR A 51 -8.64 25.94 -17.25
CA TYR A 51 -8.01 25.74 -18.57
C TYR A 51 -9.03 25.68 -19.70
N ALA A 52 -10.11 24.90 -19.55
CA ALA A 52 -11.16 24.80 -20.57
C ALA A 52 -11.86 26.15 -20.82
N ALA A 53 -12.01 26.98 -19.78
CA ALA A 53 -12.52 28.34 -19.93
C ALA A 53 -11.54 29.23 -20.70
N GLN A 54 -10.26 29.22 -20.33
CA GLN A 54 -9.21 29.98 -21.01
C GLN A 54 -9.04 29.56 -22.47
N GLU A 55 -9.16 28.28 -22.79
CA GLU A 55 -9.06 27.77 -24.16
C GLU A 55 -10.18 28.33 -25.05
N ARG A 56 -11.41 28.41 -24.53
CA ARG A 56 -12.53 29.06 -25.23
C ARG A 56 -12.32 30.55 -25.42
N GLU A 57 -11.79 31.23 -24.41
CA GLU A 57 -11.45 32.67 -24.49
C GLU A 57 -10.35 32.92 -25.53
N CYS A 58 -9.30 32.10 -25.53
CA CYS A 58 -8.21 32.20 -26.50
C CYS A 58 -8.72 32.06 -27.95
N GLY A 59 -9.73 31.22 -28.19
CA GLY A 59 -10.36 31.07 -29.50
C GLY A 59 -11.02 32.34 -30.04
N GLN A 60 -11.30 33.34 -29.19
CA GLN A 60 -11.87 34.62 -29.60
C GLN A 60 -10.80 35.70 -29.87
N ARG A 61 -9.51 35.40 -29.65
CA ARG A 61 -8.41 36.36 -29.78
C ARG A 61 -7.69 36.19 -31.11
N PHE A 62 -7.03 37.25 -31.58
CA PHE A 62 -6.24 37.20 -32.83
C PHE A 62 -4.97 36.33 -32.71
N LEU A 63 -4.39 36.24 -31.51
CA LEU A 63 -3.18 35.46 -31.23
C LEU A 63 -3.51 34.13 -30.51
N VAL A 64 -4.39 33.31 -31.11
CA VAL A 64 -4.90 32.08 -30.49
C VAL A 64 -3.77 31.15 -30.04
N THR A 65 -2.78 30.90 -30.91
CA THR A 65 -1.70 29.93 -30.64
C THR A 65 -0.90 30.32 -29.39
N ALA A 66 -0.41 31.56 -29.33
CA ALA A 66 0.36 32.04 -28.18
C ALA A 66 -0.47 32.04 -26.88
N CYS A 67 -1.77 32.38 -26.97
CA CYS A 67 -2.69 32.34 -25.84
C CYS A 67 -2.88 30.91 -25.32
N VAL A 68 -3.16 29.96 -26.22
CA VAL A 68 -3.36 28.54 -25.87
C VAL A 68 -2.09 27.94 -25.29
N ASP A 69 -0.92 28.27 -25.83
CA ASP A 69 0.35 27.78 -25.30
C ASP A 69 0.64 28.30 -23.89
N ALA A 70 0.33 29.58 -23.62
CA ALA A 70 0.40 30.14 -22.27
C ALA A 70 -0.58 29.44 -21.30
N ALA A 71 -1.82 29.20 -21.72
CA ALA A 71 -2.82 28.46 -20.93
C ALA A 71 -2.36 27.02 -20.62
N LYS A 72 -1.78 26.33 -21.60
CA LYS A 72 -1.19 24.99 -21.42
C LYS A 72 -0.01 25.00 -20.44
N ALA A 73 0.84 26.01 -20.50
CA ALA A 73 1.95 26.17 -19.57
C ALA A 73 1.44 26.37 -18.13
N GLN A 74 0.48 27.27 -17.94
CA GLN A 74 -0.15 27.51 -16.64
C GLN A 74 -0.82 26.24 -16.08
N ARG A 75 -1.57 25.52 -16.91
CA ARG A 75 -2.19 24.23 -16.53
C ARG A 75 -1.14 23.23 -16.07
N ARG A 76 -0.07 23.03 -16.85
CA ARG A 76 1.02 22.11 -16.51
C ARG A 76 1.64 22.45 -15.16
N ASP A 77 1.93 23.72 -14.91
CA ASP A 77 2.57 24.15 -13.66
C ASP A 77 1.63 23.98 -12.46
N ALA A 78 0.35 24.31 -12.62
CA ALA A 78 -0.66 24.10 -11.57
C ALA A 78 -0.82 22.60 -11.23
N LEU A 79 -0.96 21.75 -12.24
CA LEU A 79 -1.06 20.30 -12.06
C LEU A 79 0.22 19.69 -11.49
N LYS A 80 1.40 20.20 -11.85
CA LYS A 80 2.69 19.74 -11.30
C LYS A 80 2.77 20.02 -9.80
N ARG A 81 2.37 21.21 -9.35
CA ARG A 81 2.30 21.55 -7.91
C ARG A 81 1.33 20.65 -7.16
N LEU A 82 0.16 20.36 -7.73
CA LEU A 82 -0.82 19.43 -7.17
C LEU A 82 -0.26 18.01 -7.06
N SER A 83 0.33 17.49 -8.14
CA SER A 83 0.93 16.16 -8.17
C SER A 83 2.06 16.00 -7.16
N THR A 84 2.85 17.06 -6.91
CA THR A 84 3.91 17.04 -5.89
C THR A 84 3.32 16.90 -4.48
N ARG A 85 2.21 17.58 -4.19
CA ARG A 85 1.50 17.45 -2.91
C ARG A 85 0.89 16.05 -2.74
N GLU A 86 0.29 15.50 -3.79
CA GLU A 86 -0.24 14.13 -3.78
C GLU A 86 0.86 13.08 -3.52
N ALA A 87 2.01 13.21 -4.19
CA ALA A 87 3.14 12.31 -3.99
C ALA A 87 3.66 12.35 -2.54
N ALA A 88 3.75 13.54 -1.93
CA ALA A 88 4.15 13.68 -0.54
C ALA A 88 3.18 12.97 0.43
N LEU A 89 1.88 12.98 0.15
CA LEU A 89 0.89 12.24 0.95
C LEU A 89 1.04 10.73 0.80
N ASP A 90 1.22 10.25 -0.44
CA ASP A 90 1.44 8.83 -0.71
C ASP A 90 2.72 8.31 -0.05
N ASP A 91 3.80 9.09 -0.08
CA ASP A 91 5.06 8.73 0.58
C ASP A 91 4.95 8.73 2.11
N ALA A 92 4.22 9.69 2.68
CA ALA A 92 3.90 9.69 4.10
C ALA A 92 3.07 8.46 4.51
N GLU A 93 2.10 8.06 3.69
CA GLU A 93 1.32 6.84 3.91
C GLU A 93 2.17 5.57 3.81
N ARG A 94 3.02 5.47 2.77
CA ARG A 94 3.94 4.33 2.61
C ARG A 94 4.84 4.18 3.81
N THR A 95 5.40 5.28 4.30
CA THR A 95 6.26 5.32 5.48
C THR A 95 5.49 4.87 6.73
N ARG A 96 4.27 5.39 6.97
CA ARG A 96 3.41 4.96 8.08
C ARG A 96 3.11 3.45 8.02
N ARG A 97 2.74 2.92 6.85
CA ARG A 97 2.44 1.50 6.66
C ARG A 97 3.69 0.63 6.87
N ALA A 98 4.86 1.08 6.42
CA ALA A 98 6.12 0.38 6.65
C ALA A 98 6.46 0.32 8.13
N ALA A 99 6.37 1.44 8.85
CA ALA A 99 6.60 1.50 10.29
C ALA A 99 5.63 0.59 11.07
N ALA A 100 4.34 0.60 10.71
CA ALA A 100 3.34 -0.26 11.34
C ALA A 100 3.64 -1.76 11.13
N ARG A 101 4.11 -2.13 9.93
CA ARG A 101 4.55 -3.52 9.67
C ARG A 101 5.78 -3.90 10.50
N GLN A 102 6.76 -3.00 10.62
CA GLN A 102 7.94 -3.26 11.43
C GLN A 102 7.56 -3.49 12.90
N GLN A 103 6.76 -2.61 13.49
CA GLN A 103 6.24 -2.76 14.85
C GLN A 103 5.52 -4.11 15.05
N HIS A 104 4.74 -4.56 14.07
CA HIS A 104 4.07 -5.85 14.14
C HIS A 104 5.05 -7.04 14.12
N ILE A 105 6.12 -6.96 13.31
CA ILE A 105 7.18 -7.96 13.26
C ILE A 105 7.92 -8.00 14.60
N ASP A 106 8.33 -6.86 15.13
CA ASP A 106 9.05 -6.75 16.39
C ASP A 106 8.23 -7.33 17.55
N ALA A 107 6.95 -6.94 17.65
CA ALA A 107 6.03 -7.49 18.65
C ALA A 107 5.82 -9.00 18.50
N LYS A 108 5.87 -9.55 17.28
CA LYS A 108 5.81 -10.99 17.03
C LYS A 108 7.09 -11.69 17.47
N LEU A 109 8.25 -11.11 17.17
CA LEU A 109 9.55 -11.65 17.59
C LEU A 109 9.67 -11.66 19.11
N GLU A 110 9.30 -10.56 19.78
CA GLU A 110 9.29 -10.48 21.25
C GLU A 110 8.38 -11.54 21.88
N ARG A 111 7.18 -11.77 21.33
CA ARG A 111 6.31 -12.86 21.77
C ARG A 111 6.99 -14.22 21.61
N GLN A 112 7.57 -14.49 20.44
CA GLN A 112 8.27 -15.76 20.20
C GLN A 112 9.48 -15.96 21.12
N MET A 113 10.20 -14.89 21.47
CA MET A 113 11.31 -14.97 22.42
C MET A 113 10.82 -15.32 23.83
N ARG A 114 9.76 -14.65 24.31
CA ARG A 114 9.13 -14.99 25.59
C ARG A 114 8.62 -16.43 25.62
N ASP A 115 7.92 -16.88 24.58
CA ASP A 115 7.42 -18.25 24.48
C ASP A 115 8.57 -19.28 24.50
N ARG A 116 9.72 -18.95 23.89
CA ARG A 116 10.93 -19.79 23.92
C ARG A 116 11.57 -19.83 25.29
N GLU A 117 11.69 -18.69 25.96
CA GLU A 117 12.22 -18.59 27.33
C GLU A 117 11.34 -19.35 28.32
N GLU A 118 10.02 -19.21 28.21
CA GLU A 118 9.05 -19.96 29.01
C GLU A 118 9.18 -21.47 28.77
N ARG A 119 9.31 -21.89 27.50
CA ARG A 119 9.52 -23.31 27.16
C ARG A 119 10.88 -23.84 27.63
N ALA A 120 11.91 -23.00 27.65
CA ALA A 120 13.24 -23.36 28.13
C ALA A 120 13.32 -23.44 29.67
N SER A 121 12.50 -22.66 30.37
CA SER A 121 12.39 -22.65 31.84
C SER A 121 11.35 -23.64 32.38
N ALA A 122 10.55 -24.24 31.50
CA ALA A 122 9.61 -25.28 31.87
C ALA A 122 10.35 -26.51 32.47
N PRO A 123 9.89 -27.05 33.61
CA PRO A 123 10.49 -28.23 34.21
C PRO A 123 10.51 -29.38 33.20
N LEU A 124 11.66 -30.03 33.06
CA LEU A 124 11.76 -31.31 32.34
C LEU A 124 10.93 -32.32 33.14
N ILE A 125 9.69 -32.54 32.74
CA ILE A 125 8.89 -33.66 33.26
C ILE A 125 9.70 -34.92 32.93
N PRO A 126 10.07 -35.74 33.93
CA PRO A 126 10.81 -36.97 33.68
C PRO A 126 10.04 -37.80 32.66
N PHE A 127 10.68 -38.06 31.53
CA PHE A 127 10.11 -38.94 30.53
C PHE A 127 10.13 -40.34 31.13
N ASP A 128 8.96 -40.84 31.53
CA ASP A 128 8.86 -42.20 32.06
C ASP A 128 9.23 -43.17 30.93
N ALA A 129 10.35 -43.87 31.06
CA ALA A 129 10.90 -44.76 30.04
C ALA A 129 9.92 -45.89 29.65
N ALA A 130 8.92 -46.17 30.49
CA ALA A 130 7.80 -47.04 30.19
C ALA A 130 7.00 -46.60 28.94
N SER A 131 7.00 -45.31 28.59
CA SER A 131 6.32 -44.76 27.41
C SER A 131 7.20 -44.71 26.14
N ALA A 132 8.53 -44.86 26.27
CA ALA A 132 9.48 -44.93 25.16
C ALA A 132 9.59 -46.34 24.54
N ALA A 133 9.20 -47.38 25.29
CA ALA A 133 9.22 -48.78 24.83
C ALA A 133 8.20 -49.11 23.71
N ILE A 134 7.34 -48.15 23.32
CA ILE A 134 6.32 -48.36 22.28
C ILE A 134 6.89 -48.21 20.84
N ARG A 135 8.16 -47.81 20.67
CA ARG A 135 8.75 -47.60 19.33
C ARG A 135 10.03 -48.41 19.08
N THR A 136 9.89 -49.73 19.08
CA THR A 136 10.79 -50.63 18.34
C THR A 136 10.09 -51.13 17.08
N PRO A 137 10.69 -51.06 15.87
CA PRO A 137 10.18 -51.78 14.71
C PRO A 137 10.60 -53.25 14.82
N ALA A 138 9.95 -53.99 15.72
CA ALA A 138 10.16 -55.42 15.90
C ALA A 138 8.92 -56.18 15.42
N ALA A 139 9.16 -57.05 14.43
CA ALA A 139 8.41 -58.24 14.02
C ALA A 139 6.87 -58.22 14.17
N ARG A 140 6.21 -58.38 13.01
CA ARG A 140 4.80 -58.75 12.79
C ARG A 140 4.18 -59.55 13.95
N THR A 141 3.41 -58.85 14.77
CA THR A 141 2.33 -59.42 15.57
C THR A 141 1.05 -59.43 14.70
N PRO A 142 0.17 -60.45 14.79
CA PRO A 142 -1.10 -60.44 14.08
C PRO A 142 -1.91 -59.20 14.51
N PRO A 143 -2.70 -58.61 13.60
CA PRO A 143 -3.30 -57.30 13.81
C PRO A 143 -4.24 -57.34 15.02
N ARG A 144 -3.88 -56.56 16.05
CA ARG A 144 -4.85 -56.08 17.04
C ARG A 144 -5.92 -55.33 16.27
N THR A 145 -7.17 -55.72 16.50
CA THR A 145 -8.37 -55.07 15.97
C THR A 145 -8.28 -53.56 16.17
N PRO A 146 -8.55 -52.76 15.13
CA PRO A 146 -8.52 -51.31 15.25
C PRO A 146 -9.60 -50.88 16.23
N THR A 147 -9.20 -50.27 17.34
CA THR A 147 -10.08 -49.42 18.14
C THR A 147 -10.64 -48.38 17.17
N SER A 148 -11.95 -48.46 16.97
CA SER A 148 -12.79 -47.60 16.14
C SER A 148 -12.25 -46.18 16.07
N THR A 149 -11.73 -45.79 14.90
CA THR A 149 -11.80 -44.42 14.42
C THR A 149 -13.23 -43.94 14.68
N PRO A 150 -13.48 -42.73 15.21
CA PRO A 150 -14.83 -42.20 15.18
C PRO A 150 -15.30 -42.26 13.72
N PRO A 151 -16.55 -42.71 13.43
CA PRO A 151 -17.01 -42.77 12.05
C PRO A 151 -16.99 -41.34 11.51
N ILE A 152 -15.96 -41.00 10.73
CA ILE A 152 -15.97 -39.76 9.97
C ILE A 152 -17.17 -39.90 9.06
N ASP A 153 -18.17 -39.05 9.30
CA ASP A 153 -19.40 -39.02 8.54
C ASP A 153 -19.06 -38.92 7.05
N GLU A 154 -19.50 -39.92 6.30
CA GLU A 154 -19.24 -40.06 4.88
C GLU A 154 -19.83 -38.90 4.07
N ALA A 155 -20.84 -38.22 4.64
CA ALA A 155 -21.37 -36.97 4.13
C ALA A 155 -20.38 -35.79 4.32
N GLN A 156 -19.70 -35.72 5.46
CA GLN A 156 -18.70 -34.68 5.73
C GLN A 156 -17.48 -34.80 4.81
N ARG A 157 -16.97 -36.02 4.59
CA ARG A 157 -15.87 -36.24 3.63
C ARG A 157 -16.22 -35.77 2.22
N ARG A 158 -17.42 -36.11 1.75
CA ARG A 158 -17.91 -35.68 0.43
C ARG A 158 -18.07 -34.16 0.33
N ALA A 159 -18.56 -33.51 1.39
CA ALA A 159 -18.67 -32.05 1.44
C ALA A 159 -17.31 -31.36 1.40
N ASP A 160 -16.31 -31.91 2.10
CA ASP A 160 -14.96 -31.32 2.13
C ASP A 160 -14.20 -31.56 0.83
N GLU A 161 -14.38 -32.71 0.17
CA GLU A 161 -13.86 -32.94 -1.18
C GLU A 161 -14.47 -31.98 -2.21
N GLN A 162 -15.78 -31.72 -2.13
CA GLN A 162 -16.45 -30.74 -3.00
C GLN A 162 -15.94 -29.30 -2.76
N ARG A 163 -15.74 -28.92 -1.50
CA ARG A 163 -15.14 -27.62 -1.15
C ARG A 163 -13.71 -27.51 -1.70
N SER A 164 -12.90 -28.53 -1.50
CA SER A 164 -11.52 -28.55 -2.00
C SER A 164 -11.45 -28.44 -3.53
N ARG A 165 -12.33 -29.15 -4.26
CA ARG A 165 -12.43 -29.06 -5.72
C ARG A 165 -12.82 -27.66 -6.19
N THR A 166 -13.86 -27.06 -5.61
CA THR A 166 -14.32 -25.72 -6.01
C THR A 166 -13.29 -24.64 -5.70
N GLU A 167 -12.59 -24.75 -4.56
CA GLU A 167 -11.47 -23.85 -4.26
C GLU A 167 -10.30 -24.02 -5.24
N TYR A 168 -9.97 -25.26 -5.61
CA TYR A 168 -8.90 -25.54 -6.57
C TYR A 168 -9.22 -24.95 -7.95
N GLU A 169 -10.43 -25.18 -8.46
CA GLU A 169 -10.89 -24.58 -9.72
C GLU A 169 -10.91 -23.05 -9.67
N THR A 170 -11.29 -22.49 -8.53
CA THR A 170 -11.27 -21.03 -8.31
C THR A 170 -9.85 -20.50 -8.34
N ARG A 171 -8.91 -21.19 -7.68
CA ARG A 171 -7.48 -20.85 -7.68
C ARG A 171 -6.91 -20.93 -9.10
N GLN A 172 -7.23 -21.97 -9.87
CA GLN A 172 -6.81 -22.09 -11.27
C GLN A 172 -7.31 -20.91 -12.13
N ARG A 173 -8.61 -20.59 -12.07
CA ARG A 173 -9.19 -19.46 -12.79
C ARG A 173 -8.54 -18.12 -12.42
N GLN A 174 -8.23 -17.91 -11.15
CA GLN A 174 -7.54 -16.69 -10.71
C GLN A 174 -6.10 -16.60 -11.24
N VAL A 175 -5.37 -17.72 -11.30
CA VAL A 175 -4.01 -17.77 -11.85
C VAL A 175 -4.04 -17.45 -13.34
N GLU A 176 -4.94 -18.08 -14.10
CA GLU A 176 -5.11 -17.82 -15.54
C GLU A 176 -5.48 -16.36 -15.81
N ALA A 177 -6.44 -15.80 -15.06
CA ALA A 177 -6.82 -14.40 -15.20
C ALA A 177 -5.64 -13.44 -14.91
N ARG A 178 -4.81 -13.75 -13.91
CA ARG A 178 -3.60 -12.97 -13.62
C ARG A 178 -2.58 -13.04 -14.75
N GLN A 179 -2.37 -14.23 -15.33
CA GLN A 179 -1.46 -14.42 -16.47
C GLN A 179 -1.94 -13.63 -17.69
N GLN A 180 -3.22 -13.72 -18.03
CA GLN A 180 -3.81 -12.97 -19.15
C GLN A 180 -3.70 -11.45 -18.93
N ALA A 181 -4.01 -10.95 -17.73
CA ALA A 181 -3.87 -9.53 -17.41
C ALA A 181 -2.40 -9.06 -17.49
N ALA A 182 -1.43 -9.91 -17.11
CA ALA A 182 -0.02 -9.60 -17.25
C ALA A 182 0.41 -9.54 -18.73
N ALA A 183 -0.03 -10.50 -19.55
CA ALA A 183 0.23 -10.52 -20.99
C ALA A 183 -0.35 -9.29 -21.70
N GLN A 184 -1.59 -8.91 -21.38
CA GLN A 184 -2.22 -7.70 -21.91
C GLN A 184 -1.44 -6.43 -21.55
N ARG A 185 -1.01 -6.28 -20.29
CA ARG A 185 -0.17 -5.15 -19.87
C ARG A 185 1.17 -5.12 -20.59
N GLN A 186 1.77 -6.28 -20.85
CA GLN A 186 3.02 -6.37 -21.61
C GLN A 186 2.82 -5.95 -23.07
N ALA A 187 1.74 -6.41 -23.71
CA ALA A 187 1.39 -6.02 -25.08
C ALA A 187 1.10 -4.52 -25.19
N GLN A 188 0.34 -3.94 -24.25
CA GLN A 188 0.09 -2.50 -24.20
C GLN A 188 1.40 -1.71 -24.05
N ARG A 189 2.31 -2.18 -23.19
CA ARG A 189 3.63 -1.53 -23.02
C ARG A 189 4.50 -1.67 -24.27
N ALA A 190 4.44 -2.80 -24.98
CA ALA A 190 5.18 -3.02 -26.21
C ALA A 190 4.66 -2.12 -27.35
N GLY A 191 3.34 -2.03 -27.53
CA GLY A 191 2.73 -1.15 -28.52
C GLY A 191 2.89 0.35 -28.21
N SER A 192 3.06 0.70 -26.93
CA SER A 192 3.27 2.10 -26.50
C SER A 192 4.75 2.51 -26.41
N ARG A 193 5.70 1.59 -26.64
CA ARG A 193 7.14 1.89 -26.57
C ARG A 193 7.58 2.55 -27.88
N LYS A 194 8.12 3.77 -27.77
CA LYS A 194 8.81 4.46 -28.87
C LYS A 194 10.04 3.64 -29.27
N PRO A 195 10.31 3.40 -30.57
CA PRO A 195 11.47 2.63 -30.99
C PRO A 195 12.76 3.28 -30.47
N PRO A 196 13.77 2.48 -30.09
CA PRO A 196 15.07 3.03 -29.71
C PRO A 196 15.64 3.85 -30.87
N ALA A 197 16.24 4.99 -30.54
CA ALA A 197 16.84 5.87 -31.55
C ALA A 197 17.91 5.12 -32.34
N ALA A 198 17.94 5.34 -33.66
CA ALA A 198 18.96 4.77 -34.52
C ALA A 198 20.36 5.18 -34.04
N PRO A 199 21.35 4.27 -34.05
CA PRO A 199 22.70 4.60 -33.65
C PRO A 199 23.27 5.70 -34.56
N LEU A 200 23.95 6.68 -33.95
CA LEU A 200 24.59 7.77 -34.67
C LEU A 200 25.62 7.21 -35.67
N PRO A 201 25.72 7.78 -36.89
CA PRO A 201 26.70 7.33 -37.88
C PRO A 201 28.13 7.52 -37.33
N PRO A 202 29.05 6.60 -37.65
CA PRO A 202 30.45 6.75 -37.25
C PRO A 202 31.03 8.01 -37.88
N ILE A 203 31.66 8.84 -37.06
CA ILE A 203 32.34 10.06 -37.48
C ILE A 203 33.64 9.61 -38.16
N GLU A 204 33.68 9.61 -39.49
CA GLU A 204 34.93 9.42 -40.22
C GLU A 204 35.79 10.67 -40.03
N GLY A 205 37.00 10.45 -39.52
CA GLY A 205 37.92 11.49 -39.11
C GLY A 205 38.22 12.47 -40.23
N ALA A 206 38.01 13.75 -39.95
CA ALA A 206 38.57 14.83 -40.72
C ALA A 206 40.10 14.70 -40.75
N SER A 207 40.65 14.40 -41.92
CA SER A 207 42.05 14.65 -42.23
C SER A 207 42.35 16.13 -41.99
N ALA A 208 43.34 16.40 -41.15
CA ALA A 208 43.94 17.71 -40.96
C ALA A 208 45.38 17.67 -41.56
N PRO A 209 45.91 18.84 -41.98
CA PRO A 209 46.87 18.98 -43.09
C PRO A 209 48.28 18.47 -42.84
#